data_AF-A0A2A2YA38-F1
#
_entry.id   AF-A0A2A2YA38-F1
#
_cell.length_a   1.000
_cell.length_b   1.000
_cell.length_c   1.000
_cell.angle_alpha   90.00
_cell.angle_beta   90.00
_cell.angle_gamma   90.00
#
_symmetry.space_group_name_H-M   'P 1'
#
loop_
_entity.id
_entity.type
_entity.pdbx_description
1 polymer ?
#
loop_
_entity_poly.entity_id
_entity_poly.type
_entity_poly.pdbx_seq_one_letter_code
_entity_poly.pdbx_strand_id
1 'polypeptide(L)'
;MQTTLSDVYALLILSFSVLSVLLLLVLVFLLKISYRLNRLELRNASLQEDVTAEVATVTKTSSREEASEFEKFLEEDGKRRMLSKREQAADFRDWRKQRGVTWGKDTP
;
A
#
# COMPACT_ATOMS: atom_id res chain seq x y z
N MET A 1 -16.16 -5.42 -62.48
CA MET A 1 -15.17 -4.65 -61.72
C MET A 1 -15.76 -3.79 -60.60
N GLN A 2 -17.07 -3.87 -60.28
CA GLN A 2 -17.66 -3.15 -59.13
C GLN A 2 -17.66 -3.94 -57.83
N THR A 3 -17.65 -5.28 -57.89
CA THR A 3 -17.71 -6.17 -56.72
C THR A 3 -16.48 -6.05 -55.81
N THR A 4 -15.30 -5.81 -56.37
CA THR A 4 -14.06 -5.69 -55.59
C THR A 4 -14.01 -4.43 -54.73
N LEU A 5 -14.66 -3.34 -55.16
CA LEU A 5 -14.72 -2.08 -54.39
C LEU A 5 -15.68 -2.21 -53.22
N SER A 6 -16.88 -2.77 -53.43
CA SER A 6 -17.85 -3.01 -52.35
C SER A 6 -17.30 -3.92 -51.26
N ASP A 7 -16.54 -4.96 -51.63
CA ASP A 7 -15.95 -5.90 -50.69
C ASP A 7 -14.87 -5.23 -49.82
N VAL A 8 -14.06 -4.33 -50.41
CA VAL A 8 -13.06 -3.54 -49.67
C VAL A 8 -13.74 -2.60 -48.67
N TYR A 9 -14.81 -1.91 -49.06
CA TYR A 9 -15.56 -1.07 -48.12
C TYR A 9 -16.22 -1.90 -47.00
N ALA A 10 -16.76 -3.08 -47.33
CA ALA A 10 -17.33 -3.98 -46.33
C ALA A 10 -16.28 -4.41 -45.30
N LEU A 11 -15.08 -4.80 -45.73
CA LEU A 11 -13.95 -5.14 -44.85
C LEU A 11 -13.46 -3.96 -44.01
N LEU A 12 -13.43 -2.76 -44.57
CA LEU A 12 -13.08 -1.54 -43.82
C LEU A 12 -14.11 -1.24 -42.74
N ILE A 13 -15.41 -1.31 -43.06
CA ILE A 13 -16.49 -1.09 -42.07
C ILE A 13 -16.42 -2.13 -40.95
N LEU A 14 -16.18 -3.40 -41.30
CA LEU A 14 -16.06 -4.50 -40.34
C LEU A 14 -14.86 -4.30 -39.42
N SER A 15 -13.70 -3.95 -39.97
CA SER A 15 -12.49 -3.70 -39.17
C SER A 15 -12.63 -2.49 -38.26
N PHE A 16 -13.20 -1.38 -38.74
CA PHE A 16 -13.51 -0.21 -37.91
C PHE A 16 -14.52 -0.53 -36.81
N SER A 17 -15.56 -1.31 -37.10
CA SER A 17 -16.54 -1.73 -36.10
C SER A 17 -15.89 -2.56 -34.99
N VAL A 18 -15.02 -3.51 -35.34
CA VAL A 18 -14.30 -4.34 -34.36
C VAL A 18 -13.34 -3.49 -33.53
N LEU A 19 -12.57 -2.60 -34.16
CA LEU A 19 -11.68 -1.67 -33.48
C LEU A 19 -12.43 -0.73 -32.53
N SER A 20 -13.59 -0.22 -32.94
CA SER A 20 -14.41 0.67 -32.11
C SER A 20 -14.93 -0.05 -30.86
N VAL A 21 -15.42 -1.28 -31.00
CA VAL A 21 -15.84 -2.10 -29.85
C VAL A 21 -14.67 -2.41 -28.92
N LEU A 22 -13.50 -2.76 -29.47
CA LEU A 22 -12.30 -3.00 -28.68
C LEU A 22 -11.87 -1.75 -27.89
N LEU A 23 -11.86 -0.58 -28.54
CA LEU A 23 -11.57 0.71 -27.91
C LEU A 23 -12.55 1.03 -26.78
N LEU A 24 -13.85 0.78 -27.00
CA LEU A 24 -14.87 0.96 -25.96
C LEU A 24 -14.63 0.04 -24.76
N LEU A 25 -14.27 -1.23 -24.99
CA LEU A 25 -13.94 -2.16 -23.91
C LEU A 25 -12.71 -1.71 -23.12
N VAL A 26 -11.67 -1.25 -23.80
CA VAL A 26 -10.47 -0.69 -23.16
C VAL A 26 -10.83 0.55 -22.34
N LEU A 27 -11.65 1.46 -22.89
CA LEU A 27 -12.09 2.65 -22.18
C LEU A 27 -12.88 2.29 -20.91
N VAL A 28 -13.84 1.36 -21.00
CA VAL A 28 -14.62 0.88 -19.86
C VAL A 28 -13.71 0.24 -18.80
N PHE A 29 -12.70 -0.52 -19.24
CA PHE A 29 -11.73 -1.15 -18.35
C PHE A 29 -10.88 -0.10 -17.61
N LEU A 30 -10.37 0.90 -18.33
CA LEU A 30 -9.62 2.02 -17.74
C LEU A 30 -10.48 2.78 -16.73
N LEU A 31 -11.73 3.13 -17.09
CA LEU A 31 -12.66 3.80 -16.17
C LEU A 31 -12.93 2.96 -14.91
N LYS A 32 -13.07 1.65 -15.04
CA LYS A 32 -13.26 0.75 -13.90
C LYS A 32 -12.05 0.71 -12.98
N ILE A 33 -10.84 0.73 -13.56
CA ILE A 33 -9.58 0.83 -12.80
C ILE A 33 -9.47 2.19 -12.12
N SER A 34 -9.68 3.29 -12.84
CA SER A 34 -9.65 4.64 -12.29
C SER A 34 -10.69 4.82 -11.18
N TYR A 35 -11.89 4.26 -11.32
CA TYR A 35 -12.91 4.29 -10.27
C TYR A 35 -12.49 3.51 -9.03
N ARG A 36 -11.87 2.34 -9.20
CA ARG A 36 -11.33 1.56 -8.07
C ARG A 36 -10.18 2.29 -7.39
N LEU A 37 -9.28 2.91 -8.16
CA LEU A 37 -8.17 3.69 -7.64
C LEU A 37 -8.66 4.91 -6.87
N ASN A 38 -9.57 5.70 -7.44
CA ASN A 38 -10.13 6.88 -6.79
C ASN A 38 -10.90 6.49 -5.51
N ARG A 39 -11.60 5.35 -5.50
CA ARG A 39 -12.23 4.82 -4.28
C ARG A 39 -11.21 4.42 -3.19
N LEU A 40 -10.04 3.92 -3.58
CA LEU A 40 -8.96 3.61 -2.65
C LEU A 40 -8.25 4.87 -2.18
N GLU A 41 -8.10 5.87 -3.04
CA GLU A 41 -7.54 7.18 -2.71
C GLU A 41 -8.44 7.94 -1.74
N LEU A 42 -9.75 7.98 -1.96
CA LEU A 42 -10.74 8.53 -1.02
C LEU A 42 -10.70 7.84 0.35
N ARG A 43 -10.50 6.53 0.39
CA ARG A 43 -10.36 5.77 1.65
C ARG A 43 -9.01 6.00 2.33
N ASN A 44 -7.93 6.15 1.56
CA ASN A 44 -6.63 6.49 2.11
C ASN A 44 -6.58 7.95 2.58
N ALA A 45 -7.27 8.86 1.90
CA ALA A 45 -7.39 10.26 2.31
C ALA A 45 -8.20 10.38 3.61
N SER A 46 -9.32 9.63 3.74
CA SER A 46 -10.06 9.59 5.01
C SER A 46 -9.27 8.94 6.13
N LEU A 47 -8.51 7.87 5.84
CA LEU A 47 -7.61 7.25 6.81
C LEU A 47 -6.43 8.16 7.17
N GLN A 48 -5.92 8.97 6.23
CA GLN A 48 -4.91 9.98 6.53
C GLN A 48 -5.50 11.07 7.40
N GLU A 49 -6.72 11.55 7.15
CA GLU A 49 -7.35 12.57 7.99
C GLU A 49 -7.58 12.06 9.43
N ASP A 50 -8.08 10.83 9.58
CA ASP A 50 -8.23 10.17 10.88
C ASP A 50 -6.87 9.90 11.56
N VAL A 51 -5.86 9.43 10.83
CA VAL A 51 -4.50 9.24 11.37
C VAL A 51 -3.83 10.58 11.67
N THR A 52 -4.10 11.65 10.94
CA THR A 52 -3.49 12.96 11.23
C THR A 52 -4.15 13.61 12.44
N ALA A 53 -5.47 13.41 12.63
CA ALA A 53 -6.18 13.83 13.82
C ALA A 53 -5.78 12.99 15.06
N GLU A 54 -5.69 11.66 14.90
CA GLU A 54 -5.23 10.75 15.94
C GLU A 54 -3.74 11.00 16.26
N VAL A 55 -2.86 11.15 15.27
CA VAL A 55 -1.45 11.54 15.45
C VAL A 55 -1.34 12.93 16.04
N ALA A 56 -2.16 13.92 15.69
CA ALA A 56 -2.10 15.23 16.37
C ALA A 56 -2.46 15.12 17.87
N THR A 57 -3.41 14.24 18.22
CA THR A 57 -3.72 13.95 19.64
C THR A 57 -2.64 13.12 20.32
N VAL A 58 -2.08 12.12 19.63
CA VAL A 58 -1.02 11.23 20.13
C VAL A 58 0.31 11.97 20.22
N THR A 59 0.68 12.85 19.29
CA THR A 59 1.91 13.66 19.32
C THR A 59 1.84 14.71 20.42
N LYS A 60 0.66 15.26 20.74
CA LYS A 60 0.49 16.15 21.91
C LYS A 60 0.59 15.39 23.24
N THR A 61 0.34 14.07 23.27
CA THR A 61 0.57 13.21 24.44
C THR A 61 1.93 12.48 24.42
N SER A 62 2.57 12.36 23.25
CA SER A 62 3.82 11.63 22.98
C SER A 62 5.03 12.56 22.85
N SER A 63 4.86 13.86 23.11
CA SER A 63 5.98 14.77 23.39
C SER A 63 6.53 14.61 24.82
N ARG A 64 6.24 13.48 25.47
CA ARG A 64 6.82 13.08 26.74
C ARG A 64 7.28 11.62 26.63
N GLU A 65 8.52 11.49 26.17
CA GLU A 65 9.44 10.40 26.52
C GLU A 65 8.93 8.97 26.25
N GLU A 66 9.22 8.39 25.07
CA GLU A 66 9.68 7.00 24.91
C GLU A 66 9.70 6.63 23.42
N ALA A 67 10.83 6.87 22.74
CA ALA A 67 11.13 6.10 21.52
C ALA A 67 11.12 4.61 21.92
N SER A 68 10.16 3.86 21.36
CA SER A 68 9.94 2.45 21.68
C SER A 68 11.27 1.70 21.65
N GLU A 69 11.59 0.92 22.68
CA GLU A 69 12.88 0.20 22.78
C GLU A 69 13.17 -0.68 21.55
N PHE A 70 12.12 -1.05 20.82
CA PHE A 70 12.19 -1.75 19.55
C PHE A 70 12.83 -0.92 18.43
N GLU A 71 12.62 0.40 18.39
CA GLU A 71 13.28 1.29 17.43
C GLU A 71 14.78 1.38 17.71
N LYS A 72 15.17 1.51 18.98
CA LYS A 72 16.59 1.46 19.41
C LYS A 72 17.26 0.15 19.00
N PHE A 73 16.56 -0.97 19.12
CA PHE A 73 17.03 -2.29 18.67
C PHE A 73 17.25 -2.36 17.15
N LEU A 74 16.40 -1.71 16.35
CA LEU A 74 16.51 -1.69 14.89
C LEU A 74 17.52 -0.67 14.37
N GLU A 75 17.78 0.40 15.12
CA GLU A 75 18.79 1.41 14.79
C GLU A 75 20.22 0.89 14.97
N GLU A 76 20.44 0.03 15.96
CA GLU A 76 21.77 -0.53 16.24
C GLU A 76 22.29 -1.48 15.17
N ASP A 77 21.39 -2.12 14.43
CA ASP A 77 21.76 -3.02 13.34
C ASP A 77 20.65 -3.06 12.29
N GLY A 78 20.79 -2.19 11.28
CA GLY A 78 19.82 -2.04 10.20
C GLY A 78 19.60 -3.31 9.37
N LYS A 79 20.46 -4.33 9.47
CA LYS A 79 20.24 -5.64 8.84
C LYS A 79 19.10 -6.41 9.49
N ARG A 80 18.76 -6.09 10.75
CA ARG A 80 17.64 -6.70 11.47
C ARG A 80 16.29 -6.37 10.84
N ARG A 81 16.19 -5.25 10.10
CA ARG A 81 14.98 -4.92 9.32
C ARG A 81 14.74 -5.85 8.12
N MET A 82 15.77 -6.57 7.66
CA MET A 82 15.67 -7.54 6.58
C MET A 82 15.30 -8.95 7.04
N LEU A 83 15.34 -9.22 8.35
CA LEU A 83 14.93 -10.50 8.93
C LEU A 83 13.40 -10.66 8.87
N SER A 84 12.90 -11.89 8.88
CA SER A 84 11.46 -12.12 8.96
C SER A 84 10.91 -11.60 10.29
N LYS A 85 9.64 -11.16 10.34
CA LYS A 85 9.02 -10.65 11.58
C LYS A 85 9.15 -11.62 12.77
N ARG A 86 9.23 -12.93 12.51
CA ARG A 86 9.40 -13.97 13.52
C ARG A 86 10.83 -13.98 14.10
N GLU A 87 11.84 -13.76 13.26
CA GLU A 87 13.24 -13.66 13.65
C GLU A 87 13.52 -12.34 14.37
N GLN A 88 12.98 -11.23 13.86
CA GLN A 88 13.08 -9.92 14.54
C GLN A 88 12.56 -9.96 15.97
N ALA A 89 11.43 -10.66 16.21
CA ALA A 89 10.87 -10.81 17.54
C ALA A 89 11.71 -11.73 18.46
N ALA A 90 12.42 -12.71 17.90
CA ALA A 90 13.33 -13.56 18.66
C ALA A 90 14.58 -12.78 19.06
N ASP A 91 15.22 -12.12 18.10
CA ASP A 91 16.41 -11.31 18.31
C ASP A 91 16.14 -10.12 19.24
N PHE A 92 14.96 -9.51 19.16
CA PHE A 92 14.57 -8.43 20.07
C PHE A 92 14.42 -8.91 21.52
N ARG A 93 13.93 -10.15 21.73
CA ARG A 93 13.85 -10.73 23.08
C ARG A 93 15.24 -10.99 23.64
N ASP A 94 16.16 -11.49 22.82
CA ASP A 94 17.52 -11.78 23.28
C ASP A 94 18.35 -10.50 23.46
N TRP A 95 18.16 -9.49 22.63
CA TRP A 95 18.72 -8.16 22.81
C TRP A 95 18.25 -7.49 24.11
N ARG A 96 16.96 -7.59 24.45
CA ARG A 96 16.43 -7.09 25.73
C ARG A 96 17.02 -7.83 26.94
N LYS A 97 17.18 -9.15 26.85
CA LYS A 97 17.83 -9.95 27.92
C LYS A 97 19.28 -9.54 28.13
N GLN A 98 20.04 -9.33 27.05
CA GLN A 98 21.44 -8.87 27.12
C GLN A 98 21.58 -7.49 27.77
N ARG A 99 20.56 -6.65 27.64
CA ARG A 99 20.52 -5.30 28.21
C ARG A 99 19.94 -5.24 29.62
N GLY A 100 19.56 -6.38 30.20
CA GLY A 100 18.97 -6.42 31.54
C GLY A 100 17.60 -5.75 31.62
N VAL A 101 16.93 -5.51 30.49
CA VAL A 101 15.55 -5.01 30.47
C VAL A 101 14.63 -6.19 30.76
N THR A 102 14.49 -6.52 32.04
CA THR A 102 13.53 -7.51 32.49
C THR A 102 12.13 -6.94 32.29
N TRP A 103 11.21 -7.79 31.81
CA TRP A 103 9.79 -7.44 31.83
C TRP A 103 9.45 -7.00 33.24
N GLY A 104 8.97 -5.77 33.40
CA GLY A 104 8.54 -5.24 34.69
C GLY A 104 7.73 -6.28 35.45
N LYS A 105 8.40 -6.92 36.39
CA LYS A 105 7.84 -7.78 37.44
C LYS A 105 8.64 -7.46 38.69
N ASP A 106 8.62 -6.19 39.06
CA ASP A 106 8.96 -5.77 40.41
C ASP A 106 7.90 -4.77 40.84
N THR A 107 6.82 -5.29 41.43
CA THR A 107 6.27 -4.72 42.67
C THR A 107 5.36 -5.78 43.34
N PRO A 108 5.38 -5.84 44.68
CA PRO A 108 5.03 -7.00 45.51
C PRO A 108 3.53 -7.33 45.60
#